data_AF-A0A3M0A3S5-F1
#
_entry.id   AF-A0A3M0A3S5-F1
#
_cell.length_a   1.000
_cell.length_b   1.000
_cell.length_c   1.000
_cell.angle_alpha   90.00
_cell.angle_beta   90.00
_cell.angle_gamma   90.00
#
_symmetry.space_group_name_H-M   'P 1'
#
loop_
_entity.id
_entity.type
_entity.pdbx_description
1 polymer ?
#
loop_
_entity_poly.entity_id
_entity_poly.type
_entity_poly.pdbx_seq_one_letter_code
_entity_poly.pdbx_strand_id
1 'polypeptide(L)'
;MSAEEQTLFKLIEQILDLANEAAEEAGPDLVNSALLQAAARYNAFIVAANSDDLRDEKHSAVSYLVTRYKEMLGDNIDDFIENPLPKVDLDD
;
A
#
# COMPACT_ATOMS: atom_id res chain seq x y z
N MET A 1 -12.15 -8.76 -15.88
CA MET A 1 -10.94 -8.93 -15.07
C MET A 1 -10.36 -10.31 -15.31
N SER A 2 -9.04 -10.43 -15.45
CA SER A 2 -8.31 -11.69 -15.56
C SER A 2 -8.31 -12.46 -14.23
N ALA A 3 -7.88 -13.73 -14.24
CA ALA A 3 -7.73 -14.52 -13.02
C ALA A 3 -6.61 -13.98 -12.10
N GLU A 4 -5.55 -13.42 -12.70
CA GLU A 4 -4.45 -12.78 -11.98
C GLU A 4 -4.90 -11.50 -11.30
N GLU A 5 -5.68 -10.66 -12.01
CA GLU A 5 -6.27 -9.45 -11.43
C GLU A 5 -7.15 -9.81 -10.23
N GLN A 6 -8.07 -10.79 -10.36
CA GLN A 6 -8.91 -11.24 -9.25
C GLN A 6 -8.10 -11.72 -8.04
N THR A 7 -6.98 -12.42 -8.29
CA THR A 7 -6.11 -12.88 -7.21
C THR A 7 -5.43 -11.71 -6.52
N LEU A 8 -4.93 -10.72 -7.28
CA LEU A 8 -4.35 -9.49 -6.75
C LEU A 8 -5.36 -8.73 -5.88
N PHE A 9 -6.57 -8.51 -6.38
CA PHE A 9 -7.63 -7.84 -5.61
C PHE A 9 -7.92 -8.57 -4.30
N LYS A 10 -8.06 -9.90 -4.33
CA LYS A 10 -8.28 -10.68 -3.11
C LYS A 10 -7.15 -10.52 -2.08
N LEU A 11 -5.90 -10.47 -2.52
CA LEU A 11 -4.76 -10.26 -1.62
C LEU A 11 -4.77 -8.85 -1.02
N ILE A 12 -5.13 -7.83 -1.80
CA ILE A 12 -5.27 -6.45 -1.32
C ILE A 12 -6.35 -6.38 -0.25
N GLU A 13 -7.54 -6.91 -0.50
CA GLU A 13 -8.65 -6.93 0.47
C GLU A 13 -8.23 -7.60 1.78
N GLN A 14 -7.56 -8.75 1.71
CA GLN A 14 -7.07 -9.45 2.91
C GLN A 14 -6.09 -8.61 3.76
N ILE A 15 -5.27 -7.78 3.12
CA ILE A 15 -4.35 -6.88 3.82
C ILE A 15 -5.12 -5.70 4.44
N LEU A 16 -6.11 -5.16 3.72
CA LEU A 16 -6.96 -4.07 4.22
C LEU A 16 -7.83 -4.53 5.38
N ASP A 17 -8.40 -5.72 5.34
CA ASP A 17 -9.18 -6.31 6.43
C ASP A 17 -8.32 -6.40 7.71
N LEU A 18 -7.11 -6.95 7.60
CA LEU A 18 -6.18 -7.02 8.73
C LEU A 18 -5.80 -5.62 9.25
N ALA A 19 -5.60 -4.65 8.37
CA ALA A 19 -5.30 -3.29 8.76
C ALA A 19 -6.48 -2.64 9.51
N ASN A 20 -7.71 -2.86 9.05
CA ASN A 20 -8.91 -2.36 9.70
C ASN A 20 -9.08 -2.97 11.09
N GLU A 21 -8.92 -4.29 11.24
CA GLU A 21 -8.92 -4.97 12.54
C GLU A 21 -7.84 -4.41 13.48
N ALA A 22 -6.62 -4.23 12.98
CA ALA A 22 -5.53 -3.66 13.77
C ALA A 22 -5.78 -2.20 14.18
N ALA A 23 -6.51 -1.44 13.36
CA ALA A 23 -6.81 -0.03 13.61
C ALA A 23 -7.79 0.15 14.77
N GLU A 24 -8.65 -0.85 15.05
CA GLU A 24 -9.54 -0.84 16.22
C GLU A 24 -8.77 -0.83 17.54
N GLU A 25 -7.60 -1.48 17.60
CA GLU A 25 -6.76 -1.55 18.80
C GLU A 25 -5.67 -0.47 18.84
N ALA A 26 -4.94 -0.30 17.73
CA ALA A 26 -3.73 0.52 17.69
C ALA A 26 -3.95 1.95 17.14
N GLY A 27 -5.13 2.21 16.57
CA GLY A 27 -5.48 3.45 15.89
C GLY A 27 -4.99 3.52 14.43
N PRO A 28 -5.76 4.19 13.54
CA PRO A 28 -5.50 4.19 12.10
C PRO A 28 -4.16 4.83 11.70
N ASP A 29 -3.70 5.87 12.41
CA ASP A 29 -2.43 6.55 12.09
C ASP A 29 -1.20 5.64 12.29
N LEU A 30 -1.22 4.83 13.36
CA LEU A 30 -0.14 3.89 13.65
C LEU A 30 -0.17 2.72 12.65
N VAL A 31 -1.35 2.21 12.32
CA VAL A 31 -1.52 1.16 11.32
C VAL A 31 -1.09 1.65 9.93
N ASN A 32 -1.45 2.86 9.53
CA ASN A 32 -1.02 3.46 8.27
C ASN A 32 0.52 3.56 8.19
N SER A 33 1.16 3.99 9.28
CA SER A 33 2.62 4.03 9.38
C SER A 33 3.25 2.63 9.30
N ALA A 34 2.61 1.63 9.91
CA ALA A 34 3.05 0.24 9.87
C ALA A 34 2.92 -0.36 8.46
N LEU A 35 1.81 -0.13 7.76
CA LEU A 35 1.58 -0.58 6.38
C LEU A 35 2.66 -0.03 5.44
N LEU A 36 2.97 1.27 5.54
CA LEU A 36 4.01 1.89 4.72
C LEU A 36 5.38 1.23 4.94
N GLN A 37 5.75 0.97 6.19
CA GLN A 37 7.01 0.27 6.51
C GLN A 37 6.99 -1.20 6.09
N ALA A 38 5.87 -1.90 6.25
CA ALA A 38 5.72 -3.29 5.87
C ALA A 38 5.85 -3.47 4.35
N ALA A 39 5.17 -2.63 3.57
CA ALA A 39 5.29 -2.61 2.11
C ALA A 39 6.73 -2.35 1.67
N ALA A 40 7.40 -1.36 2.26
CA ALA A 40 8.80 -1.06 1.95
C ALA A 40 9.73 -2.26 2.24
N ARG A 41 9.57 -2.94 3.38
CA ARG A 41 10.37 -4.12 3.75
C ARG A 41 10.11 -5.30 2.82
N TYR A 42 8.85 -5.58 2.51
CA TYR A 42 8.49 -6.68 1.62
C TYR A 42 9.02 -6.44 0.20
N ASN A 43 8.84 -5.23 -0.33
CA ASN A 43 9.37 -4.86 -1.65
C ASN A 43 10.89 -4.95 -1.70
N ALA A 44 11.59 -4.46 -0.66
CA ALA A 44 13.05 -4.58 -0.57
C ALA A 44 13.50 -6.06 -0.52
N PHE A 45 12.77 -6.92 0.20
CA PHE A 45 13.02 -8.36 0.21
C PHE A 45 12.86 -8.99 -1.17
N ILE A 46 11.77 -8.67 -1.90
CA ILE A 46 11.55 -9.19 -3.26
C ILE A 46 12.66 -8.75 -4.21
N VAL A 47 13.07 -7.48 -4.17
CA VAL A 47 14.20 -7.00 -4.98
C VAL A 47 15.47 -7.78 -4.63
N ALA A 48 15.81 -7.88 -3.35
CA ALA A 48 17.00 -8.60 -2.90
C ALA A 48 16.99 -10.09 -3.28
N ALA A 49 15.82 -10.73 -3.24
CA ALA A 49 15.66 -12.15 -3.58
C ALA A 49 15.82 -12.45 -5.08
N ASN A 50 15.66 -11.45 -5.95
CA ASN A 50 15.72 -11.59 -7.40
C ASN A 50 16.92 -10.84 -8.03
N SER A 51 17.80 -10.29 -7.21
CA SER A 51 18.91 -9.44 -7.66
C SER A 51 20.22 -10.23 -7.70
N ASP A 52 20.96 -10.10 -8.80
CA ASP A 52 22.32 -10.62 -8.91
C ASP A 52 23.36 -9.66 -8.30
N ASP A 53 23.11 -8.34 -8.40
CA ASP A 53 23.89 -7.29 -7.72
C ASP A 53 22.99 -6.18 -7.16
N LEU A 54 22.55 -6.39 -5.93
CA LEU A 54 21.65 -5.46 -5.24
C LEU A 54 22.26 -4.07 -5.06
N ARG A 55 23.60 -3.93 -5.07
CA ARG A 55 24.22 -2.61 -4.91
C ARG A 55 24.05 -1.77 -6.16
N ASP A 56 24.24 -2.37 -7.33
CA ASP A 56 24.06 -1.70 -8.62
C ASP A 56 22.57 -1.39 -8.88
N GLU A 57 21.69 -2.33 -8.54
CA GLU A 57 20.25 -2.24 -8.82
C GLU A 57 19.46 -1.40 -7.80
N LYS A 58 20.04 -1.10 -6.62
CA LYS A 58 19.32 -0.41 -5.53
C LYS A 58 18.60 0.86 -6.00
N HIS A 59 19.29 1.72 -6.76
CA HIS A 59 18.74 3.02 -7.12
C HIS A 59 17.56 2.88 -8.10
N SER A 60 17.69 2.04 -9.13
CA SER A 60 16.63 1.79 -10.10
C SER A 60 15.43 1.11 -9.45
N ALA A 61 15.65 0.12 -8.58
CA ALA A 61 14.59 -0.58 -7.86
C ALA A 61 13.79 0.36 -6.94
N VAL A 62 14.47 1.20 -6.14
CA VAL A 62 13.81 2.18 -5.28
C VAL A 62 13.00 3.18 -6.12
N SER A 63 13.58 3.70 -7.21
CA SER A 63 12.91 4.65 -8.09
C SER A 63 11.63 4.07 -8.72
N TYR A 64 11.69 2.82 -9.18
CA TYR A 64 10.55 2.11 -9.74
C TYR A 64 9.42 1.96 -8.72
N LEU A 65 9.73 1.44 -7.53
CA LEU A 65 8.74 1.20 -6.47
C LEU A 65 8.09 2.48 -5.97
N VAL A 66 8.87 3.55 -5.78
CA VAL A 66 8.35 4.86 -5.35
C VAL A 66 7.48 5.50 -6.42
N THR A 67 7.89 5.43 -7.69
CA THR A 67 7.06 5.93 -8.80
C THR A 67 5.73 5.20 -8.85
N ARG A 68 5.74 3.87 -8.75
CA ARG A 68 4.52 3.07 -8.79
C ARG A 68 3.59 3.37 -7.61
N TYR A 69 4.14 3.50 -6.41
CA TYR A 69 3.37 3.88 -5.22
C TYR A 69 2.76 5.28 -5.38
N LYS A 70 3.53 6.24 -5.91
CA LYS A 70 3.04 7.61 -6.14
C LYS A 70 1.86 7.64 -7.11
N GLU A 71 1.91 6.88 -8.20
CA GLU A 71 0.80 6.74 -9.15
C GLU A 71 -0.44 6.20 -8.45
N MET A 72 -0.32 5.04 -7.79
CA MET A 72 -1.46 4.41 -7.11
C MET A 72 -2.06 5.31 -6.02
N LEU A 73 -1.22 5.96 -5.21
CA LEU A 73 -1.69 6.89 -4.18
C LEU A 73 -2.41 8.10 -4.80
N GLY A 74 -1.88 8.63 -5.91
CA GLY A 74 -2.53 9.71 -6.66
C GLY A 74 -3.92 9.30 -7.13
N ASP A 75 -4.02 8.15 -7.81
CA ASP A 75 -5.29 7.63 -8.33
C ASP A 75 -6.33 7.43 -7.21
N ASN A 76 -5.92 6.91 -6.05
CA ASN A 76 -6.83 6.73 -4.91
C ASN A 76 -7.27 8.07 -4.28
N ILE A 77 -6.38 9.06 -4.21
CA ILE A 77 -6.73 10.40 -3.71
C ILE A 77 -7.69 11.08 -4.68
N ASP A 78 -7.44 10.99 -5.99
CA ASP A 78 -8.32 11.54 -7.01
C ASP A 78 -9.72 10.88 -6.93
N ASP A 79 -9.80 9.57 -6.68
CA ASP A 79 -11.07 8.89 -6.42
C ASP A 79 -11.79 9.46 -5.18
N PHE A 80 -11.10 9.70 -4.07
CA PHE A 80 -11.72 10.36 -2.90
C PHE A 80 -12.07 11.84 -3.12
N ILE A 81 -11.43 12.52 -4.07
CA ILE A 81 -11.82 13.88 -4.49
C ILE A 81 -13.12 13.82 -5.29
N GLU A 82 -13.24 12.86 -6.20
CA GLU A 82 -14.45 12.64 -7.01
C GLU A 82 -15.61 12.08 -6.17
N ASN A 83 -15.27 11.23 -5.20
CA ASN A 83 -16.18 10.48 -4.33
C ASN A 83 -15.84 10.74 -2.84
N PRO A 84 -16.10 11.96 -2.32
CA PRO A 84 -15.75 12.30 -0.96
C PRO A 84 -16.50 11.43 0.04
N LEU A 85 -15.79 11.02 1.09
CA LEU A 85 -16.39 10.30 2.21
C LEU A 85 -17.56 11.10 2.81
N PRO A 86 -18.61 10.42 3.33
CA PRO A 86 -19.64 11.09 4.09
C PRO A 86 -18.99 11.89 5.23
N LYS A 87 -19.46 13.11 5.46
CA LYS A 87 -19.04 13.85 6.65
C LYS A 87 -19.44 13.02 7.86
N VAL A 88 -18.45 12.56 8.61
CA VAL A 88 -18.66 12.07 9.96
C VAL A 88 -18.73 13.33 10.82
N ASP A 89 -19.92 13.74 11.22
CA ASP A 89 -20.07 14.76 12.25
C ASP A 89 -19.49 14.17 13.55
N LEU A 90 -18.28 14.58 13.92
CA LEU A 90 -17.55 14.12 15.10
C LEU A 90 -18.06 14.80 16.40
N ASP A 91 -19.25 15.40 16.34
CA ASP A 91 -19.80 16.28 17.39
C ASP A 91 -20.93 15.63 18.23
N ASP A 92 -21.26 14.35 18.02
CA ASP A 92 -22.27 13.60 18.80
C ASP A 92 -21.66 12.65 19.85
#